data_AF-A0A0D8L768-F1
#
_entry.id   AF-A0A0D8L768-F1
#
_cell.length_a   1.000
_cell.length_b   1.000
_cell.length_c   1.000
_cell.angle_alpha   90.00
_cell.angle_beta   90.00
_cell.angle_gamma   90.00
#
_symmetry.space_group_name_H-M   'P 1'
#
loop_
_entity.id
_entity.type
_entity.pdbx_description
1 polymer ?
#
loop_
_entity_poly.entity_id
_entity_poly.type
_entity_poly.pdbx_seq_one_letter_code
_entity_poly.pdbx_strand_id
1 'polypeptide(L)'
;MKPLFSVLFLWSIFLSASADTGPAVLRSPPDAVNTELVISSLRQAKITPDNPLFSEFNDLAFDAMYNKNYTSAIKFFSENLLRYPSPQMIINYTDANLMMLTDSKNNPGGCTLSGRDLQTALRYYHSALITDNSVNLLSRDEKKNLTEKITCLEAFQKTPAPATFRCRILQSEP
;
A
#
# COMPACT_ATOMS: atom_id res chain seq x y z
N MET A 1 5.47 -11.35 67.67
CA MET A 1 4.53 -12.25 66.96
C MET A 1 3.30 -11.45 66.56
N LYS A 2 3.12 -11.18 65.27
CA LYS A 2 1.88 -10.70 64.63
C LYS A 2 1.85 -11.24 63.19
N PRO A 3 0.71 -11.73 62.69
CA PRO A 3 0.67 -12.64 61.54
C PRO A 3 0.70 -11.93 60.17
N LEU A 4 1.20 -12.69 59.20
CA LEU A 4 1.16 -12.47 57.76
C LEU A 4 -0.27 -12.53 57.20
N PHE A 5 -0.63 -11.57 56.34
CA PHE A 5 -1.64 -11.70 55.28
C PHE A 5 -1.12 -10.87 54.09
N SER A 6 -0.54 -11.50 53.08
CA SER A 6 -1.19 -12.12 51.90
C SER A 6 -1.62 -11.10 50.84
N VAL A 7 -0.75 -11.00 49.83
CA VAL A 7 -0.91 -10.68 48.40
C VAL A 7 -2.32 -10.35 47.91
N LEU A 8 -2.47 -9.23 47.20
CA LEU A 8 -3.31 -9.14 45.99
C LEU A 8 -2.74 -8.05 45.07
N PHE A 9 -1.84 -8.50 44.19
CA PHE A 9 -1.29 -7.76 43.06
C PHE A 9 -2.35 -7.83 41.94
N LEU A 10 -3.23 -6.83 41.84
CA LEU A 10 -4.22 -6.75 40.76
C LEU A 10 -3.56 -6.11 39.53
N TRP A 11 -2.95 -6.96 38.70
CA TRP A 11 -2.68 -6.65 37.29
C TRP A 11 -4.01 -6.56 36.55
N SER A 12 -4.49 -5.33 36.35
CA SER A 12 -5.52 -5.06 35.35
C SER A 12 -4.86 -4.91 33.97
N ILE A 13 -4.43 -6.03 33.37
CA ILE A 13 -4.18 -6.08 31.92
C ILE A 13 -5.38 -6.76 31.29
N PHE A 14 -6.44 -5.98 31.06
CA PHE A 14 -7.53 -6.39 30.17
C PHE A 14 -7.70 -5.30 29.11
N LEU A 15 -7.09 -5.54 27.95
CA LEU A 15 -7.50 -4.98 26.66
C LEU A 15 -6.85 -5.83 25.56
N SER A 16 -7.15 -7.13 25.55
CA SER A 16 -7.08 -7.90 24.31
C SER A 16 -8.40 -7.72 23.59
N ALA A 17 -8.64 -6.52 23.07
CA ALA A 17 -9.53 -6.40 21.92
C ALA A 17 -8.81 -7.17 20.81
N SER A 18 -9.21 -8.41 20.57
CA SER A 18 -8.82 -9.14 19.37
C SER A 18 -9.31 -8.29 18.21
N ALA A 19 -8.44 -7.43 17.67
CA ALA A 19 -8.73 -6.69 16.47
C ALA A 19 -9.14 -7.74 15.44
N ASP A 20 -10.40 -7.68 14.97
CA ASP A 20 -10.87 -8.58 13.93
C ASP A 20 -9.99 -8.32 12.71
N THR A 21 -9.09 -9.26 12.45
CA THR A 21 -8.09 -9.13 11.40
C THR A 21 -8.70 -9.35 10.03
N GLY A 22 -9.98 -9.74 9.95
CA GLY A 22 -10.70 -10.09 8.74
C GLY A 22 -9.99 -11.18 7.92
N PRO A 23 -10.73 -12.04 7.21
CA PRO A 23 -10.07 -12.90 6.24
C PRO A 23 -9.46 -12.03 5.12
N ALA A 24 -8.26 -12.40 4.66
CA ALA A 24 -7.76 -11.90 3.39
C ALA A 24 -8.75 -12.26 2.28
N VAL A 25 -9.06 -11.28 1.43
CA VAL A 25 -9.98 -11.43 0.29
C VAL A 25 -9.21 -11.61 -1.03
N LEU A 26 -7.96 -11.14 -1.10
CA LEU A 26 -7.00 -11.52 -2.14
C LEU A 26 -6.05 -12.61 -1.61
N ARG A 27 -5.51 -13.44 -2.50
CA ARG A 27 -4.57 -14.51 -2.13
C ARG A 27 -3.13 -14.01 -2.09
N SER A 28 -2.82 -13.03 -2.93
CA SER A 28 -1.47 -12.46 -3.02
C SER A 28 -1.53 -11.02 -3.59
N PRO A 29 -0.54 -10.15 -3.33
CA PRO A 29 -0.50 -8.81 -3.91
C PRO A 29 -0.59 -8.77 -5.44
N PRO A 30 0.03 -9.72 -6.20
CA PRO A 30 -0.16 -9.82 -7.65
C PRO A 30 -1.60 -9.93 -8.12
N ASP A 31 -2.54 -10.41 -7.30
CA ASP A 31 -3.96 -10.47 -7.66
C ASP A 31 -4.56 -9.07 -7.87
N ALA A 32 -3.96 -8.02 -7.30
CA ALA A 32 -4.48 -6.66 -7.37
C ALA A 32 -4.38 -6.03 -8.77
N VAL A 33 -3.72 -6.68 -9.73
CA VAL A 33 -3.78 -6.28 -11.16
C VAL A 33 -5.03 -6.80 -11.88
N ASN A 34 -5.76 -7.75 -11.28
CA ASN A 34 -7.02 -8.26 -11.81
C ASN A 34 -8.19 -7.46 -11.24
N THR A 35 -8.68 -6.49 -12.02
CA THR A 35 -9.69 -5.54 -11.56
C THR A 35 -11.04 -6.19 -11.21
N GLU A 36 -11.49 -7.21 -11.95
CA GLU A 36 -12.74 -7.91 -11.64
C GLU A 36 -12.66 -8.62 -10.29
N LEU A 37 -11.51 -9.26 -10.03
CA LEU A 37 -11.22 -9.88 -8.74
C LEU A 37 -11.15 -8.83 -7.63
N VAL A 38 -10.47 -7.70 -7.86
CA VAL A 38 -10.38 -6.60 -6.88
C VAL A 38 -11.77 -6.06 -6.52
N ILE A 39 -12.60 -5.72 -7.51
CA ILE A 39 -13.93 -5.15 -7.28
C ILE A 39 -14.82 -6.14 -6.53
N SER A 40 -14.81 -7.42 -6.94
CA SER A 40 -15.61 -8.45 -6.26
C SER A 40 -15.13 -8.72 -4.84
N SER A 41 -13.81 -8.73 -4.61
CA SER A 41 -13.20 -8.93 -3.29
C SER A 41 -13.42 -7.75 -2.35
N LEU A 42 -13.30 -6.52 -2.85
CA LEU A 42 -13.56 -5.30 -2.07
C LEU A 42 -15.00 -5.24 -1.58
N ARG A 43 -15.98 -5.67 -2.39
CA ARG A 43 -17.39 -5.77 -1.98
C ARG A 43 -17.65 -6.83 -0.91
N GLN A 44 -16.78 -7.84 -0.82
CA GLN A 44 -16.88 -8.93 0.16
C GLN A 44 -16.02 -8.67 1.41
N ALA A 45 -15.17 -7.65 1.39
CA ALA A 45 -14.31 -7.32 2.51
C ALA A 45 -15.15 -6.96 3.74
N LYS A 46 -14.87 -7.66 4.85
CA LYS A 46 -15.52 -7.42 6.14
C LYS A 46 -14.81 -6.31 6.94
N ILE A 47 -13.59 -5.98 6.53
CA ILE A 47 -12.83 -4.85 7.05
C ILE A 47 -13.22 -3.60 6.28
N THR A 48 -13.39 -2.52 7.03
CA THR A 48 -13.59 -1.16 6.53
C THR A 48 -12.39 -0.29 6.88
N PRO A 49 -12.21 0.89 6.24
CA PRO A 49 -11.05 1.76 6.49
C PRO A 49 -10.90 2.24 7.95
N ASP A 50 -11.99 2.26 8.71
CA ASP A 50 -12.04 2.60 10.15
C ASP A 50 -11.68 1.43 11.08
N ASN A 51 -11.37 0.25 10.53
CA ASN A 51 -10.88 -0.87 11.33
C ASN A 51 -9.52 -0.51 11.97
N PRO A 52 -9.35 -0.70 13.29
CA PRO A 52 -8.11 -0.34 13.99
C PRO A 52 -6.85 -0.99 13.42
N LEU A 53 -6.93 -2.26 12.97
CA LEU A 53 -5.79 -2.96 12.39
C LEU A 53 -5.41 -2.37 11.02
N PHE A 54 -6.40 -1.99 10.23
CA PHE A 54 -6.17 -1.34 8.94
C PHE A 54 -5.44 0.01 9.13
N SER A 55 -5.87 0.78 10.13
CA SER A 55 -5.18 2.03 10.53
C SER A 55 -3.76 1.76 11.01
N GLU A 56 -3.57 0.79 11.92
CA GLU A 56 -2.24 0.44 12.46
C GLU A 56 -1.26 0.06 11.36
N PHE A 57 -1.66 -0.81 10.42
CA PHE A 57 -0.81 -1.17 9.28
C PHE A 57 -0.55 0.01 8.35
N ASN A 58 -1.49 0.92 8.15
CA ASN A 58 -1.22 2.13 7.36
C ASN A 58 -0.20 3.03 8.05
N ASP A 59 -0.35 3.29 9.33
CA ASP A 59 0.57 4.14 10.10
C ASP A 59 1.99 3.56 10.07
N LEU A 60 2.11 2.25 10.31
CA LEU A 60 3.40 1.53 10.21
C LEU A 60 3.97 1.56 8.79
N ALA A 61 3.13 1.44 7.76
CA ALA A 61 3.57 1.48 6.37
C ALA A 61 4.11 2.86 6.00
N PHE A 62 3.39 3.93 6.36
CA PHE A 62 3.80 5.31 6.08
C PHE A 62 5.04 5.71 6.89
N ASP A 63 5.14 5.33 8.17
CA ASP A 63 6.35 5.54 8.97
C ASP A 63 7.56 4.81 8.35
N ALA A 64 7.39 3.54 7.95
CA ALA A 64 8.44 2.79 7.27
C ALA A 64 8.83 3.45 5.94
N MET A 65 7.87 3.94 5.16
CA MET A 65 8.13 4.61 3.90
C MET A 65 8.87 5.94 4.09
N TYR A 66 8.48 6.73 5.10
CA TYR A 66 9.15 7.97 5.49
C TYR A 66 10.61 7.72 5.91
N ASN A 67 10.85 6.66 6.67
CA ASN A 67 12.18 6.24 7.11
C ASN A 67 12.97 5.46 6.03
N LYS A 68 12.50 5.45 4.76
CA LYS A 68 13.10 4.72 3.63
C LYS A 68 13.25 3.21 3.85
N ASN A 69 12.53 2.64 4.82
CA ASN A 69 12.43 1.20 5.02
C ASN A 69 11.33 0.63 4.12
N TYR A 70 11.58 0.66 2.81
CA TYR A 70 10.59 0.27 1.81
C TYR A 70 10.16 -1.20 1.92
N THR A 71 11.05 -2.10 2.35
CA THR A 71 10.70 -3.51 2.58
C THR A 71 9.58 -3.64 3.61
N SER A 72 9.68 -2.93 4.75
CA SER A 72 8.61 -2.92 5.76
C SER A 72 7.37 -2.20 5.26
N ALA A 73 7.51 -1.08 4.54
CA ALA A 73 6.36 -0.37 3.97
C ALA A 73 5.56 -1.27 3.01
N ILE A 74 6.25 -1.94 2.09
CA ILE A 74 5.64 -2.90 1.15
C ILE A 74 4.95 -4.03 1.90
N LYS A 75 5.57 -4.57 2.96
CA LYS A 75 4.95 -5.60 3.80
C LYS A 75 3.63 -5.11 4.39
N PHE A 76 3.61 -3.97 5.07
CA PHE A 76 2.39 -3.48 5.72
C PHE A 76 1.30 -3.08 4.72
N PHE A 77 1.66 -2.39 3.62
CA PHE A 77 0.70 -2.14 2.54
C PHE A 77 0.19 -3.42 1.91
N SER A 78 1.00 -4.47 1.80
CA SER A 78 0.55 -5.76 1.28
C SER A 78 -0.47 -6.42 2.21
N GLU A 79 -0.29 -6.38 3.53
CA GLU A 79 -1.26 -6.94 4.49
C GLU A 79 -2.62 -6.25 4.39
N ASN A 80 -2.63 -4.92 4.24
CA ASN A 80 -3.85 -4.16 4.01
C ASN A 80 -4.45 -4.43 2.63
N LEU A 81 -3.63 -4.50 1.58
CA LEU A 81 -4.08 -4.81 0.22
C LEU A 81 -4.80 -6.16 0.16
N LEU A 82 -4.30 -7.16 0.88
CA LEU A 82 -4.91 -8.49 0.92
C LEU A 82 -6.29 -8.51 1.57
N ARG A 83 -6.56 -7.61 2.52
CA ARG A 83 -7.80 -7.59 3.32
C ARG A 83 -8.82 -6.58 2.82
N TYR A 84 -8.35 -5.46 2.32
CA TYR A 84 -9.17 -4.37 1.82
C TYR A 84 -8.49 -3.74 0.59
N PRO A 85 -8.67 -4.33 -0.61
CA PRO A 85 -8.00 -3.90 -1.83
C PRO A 85 -8.65 -2.65 -2.43
N SER A 86 -8.67 -1.56 -1.67
CA SER A 86 -9.18 -0.28 -2.15
C SER A 86 -8.24 0.33 -3.21
N PRO A 87 -8.76 1.23 -4.07
CA PRO A 87 -7.93 1.96 -5.01
C PRO A 87 -6.70 2.61 -4.35
N GLN A 88 -6.88 3.25 -3.19
CA GLN A 88 -5.78 3.90 -2.47
C GLN A 88 -4.73 2.90 -2.00
N MET A 89 -5.14 1.70 -1.57
CA MET A 89 -4.19 0.68 -1.13
C MET A 89 -3.35 0.13 -2.29
N ILE A 90 -3.96 -0.04 -3.46
CA ILE A 90 -3.26 -0.42 -4.69
C ILE A 90 -2.22 0.65 -5.06
N ILE A 91 -2.58 1.94 -4.93
CA ILE A 91 -1.66 3.07 -5.18
C ILE A 91 -0.50 3.03 -4.19
N ASN A 92 -0.77 2.96 -2.88
CA ASN A 92 0.26 2.99 -1.84
C ASN A 92 1.25 1.82 -1.98
N TYR A 93 0.75 0.61 -2.22
CA TYR A 93 1.59 -0.56 -2.47
C TYR A 93 2.47 -0.37 -3.70
N THR A 94 1.93 0.20 -4.77
CA THR A 94 2.67 0.46 -6.03
C THR A 94 3.72 1.55 -5.84
N ASP A 95 3.37 2.64 -5.15
CA ASP A 95 4.28 3.74 -4.83
C ASP A 95 5.46 3.25 -3.99
N ALA A 96 5.24 2.45 -2.96
CA ALA A 96 6.30 1.89 -2.12
C ALA A 96 7.29 1.01 -2.94
N ASN A 97 6.77 0.17 -3.85
CA ASN A 97 7.61 -0.64 -4.75
C ASN A 97 8.47 0.24 -5.67
N LEU A 98 7.89 1.28 -6.26
CA LEU A 98 8.63 2.19 -7.13
C LEU A 98 9.64 3.05 -6.36
N MET A 99 9.32 3.48 -5.14
CA MET A 99 10.26 4.20 -4.27
C MET A 99 11.46 3.34 -3.90
N MET A 100 11.24 2.07 -3.55
CA MET A 100 12.33 1.11 -3.30
C MET A 100 13.30 1.02 -4.48
N LEU A 101 12.76 0.85 -5.69
CA LEU A 101 13.57 0.75 -6.90
C LEU A 101 14.31 2.06 -7.19
N THR A 102 13.65 3.21 -7.02
CA THR A 102 14.24 4.53 -7.29
C THR A 102 15.33 4.91 -6.29
N ASP A 103 15.12 4.68 -5.00
CA ASP A 103 16.11 5.00 -3.97
C ASP A 103 17.28 4.01 -4.00
N SER A 104 17.05 2.74 -4.37
CA SER A 104 18.13 1.77 -4.57
C SER A 104 19.14 2.24 -5.62
N LYS A 105 18.69 2.89 -6.70
CA LYS A 105 19.54 3.47 -7.74
C LYS A 105 20.55 4.49 -7.21
N ASN A 106 20.26 5.14 -6.08
CA ASN A 106 21.15 6.13 -5.46
C ASN A 106 22.21 5.50 -4.55
N ASN A 107 22.21 4.18 -4.37
CA ASN A 107 23.19 3.42 -3.58
C ASN A 107 24.14 2.58 -4.47
N PRO A 108 25.42 2.40 -4.09
CA PRO A 108 26.32 1.49 -4.78
C PRO A 108 25.76 0.05 -4.79
N GLY A 109 25.53 -0.52 -5.97
CA GLY A 109 24.89 -1.83 -6.15
C GLY A 109 23.37 -1.78 -6.39
N GLY A 110 22.78 -0.58 -6.51
CA GLY A 110 21.37 -0.36 -6.80
C GLY A 110 20.86 -0.92 -8.12
N CYS A 111 19.61 -1.41 -8.12
CA CYS A 111 18.91 -1.80 -9.34
C CYS A 111 18.45 -0.54 -10.09
N THR A 112 18.71 -0.47 -11.40
CA THR A 112 18.09 0.56 -12.24
C THR A 112 16.64 0.17 -12.51
N LEU A 113 15.70 1.11 -12.31
CA LEU A 113 14.30 0.97 -12.75
C LEU A 113 14.25 0.43 -14.19
N SER A 114 13.75 -0.78 -14.36
CA SER A 114 13.62 -1.40 -15.68
C SER A 114 12.29 -1.02 -16.33
N GLY A 115 12.21 -1.15 -17.66
CA GLY A 115 10.94 -0.98 -18.38
C GLY A 115 9.85 -1.95 -17.90
N ARG A 116 10.24 -3.14 -17.40
CA ARG A 116 9.31 -4.13 -16.84
C ARG A 116 8.71 -3.66 -15.51
N ASP A 117 9.51 -3.03 -14.66
CA ASP A 117 9.04 -2.50 -13.37
C ASP A 117 7.98 -1.41 -13.60
N LEU A 118 8.24 -0.52 -14.57
CA LEU A 118 7.31 0.55 -14.94
C LEU A 118 6.03 0.01 -15.59
N GLN A 119 6.13 -1.01 -16.46
CA GLN A 119 4.95 -1.72 -16.99
C GLN A 119 4.14 -2.38 -15.89
N THR A 120 4.81 -2.96 -14.90
CA THR A 120 4.15 -3.58 -13.76
C THR A 120 3.39 -2.54 -12.97
N ALA A 121 4.03 -1.43 -12.57
CA ALA A 121 3.36 -0.34 -11.85
C ALA A 121 2.16 0.23 -12.62
N LEU A 122 2.29 0.41 -13.94
CA LEU A 122 1.20 0.89 -14.78
C LEU A 122 -0.04 -0.02 -14.71
N ARG A 123 0.15 -1.35 -14.69
CA ARG A 123 -0.97 -2.31 -14.53
C ARG A 123 -1.69 -2.15 -13.19
N TYR A 124 -0.96 -1.94 -12.09
CA TYR A 124 -1.58 -1.69 -10.79
C TYR A 124 -2.32 -0.35 -10.77
N TYR A 125 -1.73 0.73 -11.28
CA TYR A 125 -2.42 2.04 -11.33
C TYR A 125 -3.68 2.01 -12.19
N HIS A 126 -3.68 1.32 -13.34
CA HIS A 126 -4.92 1.12 -14.10
C HIS A 126 -5.95 0.33 -13.30
N SER A 127 -5.55 -0.73 -12.59
CA SER A 127 -6.45 -1.49 -11.73
C SER A 127 -7.06 -0.60 -10.64
N ALA A 128 -6.26 0.27 -10.01
CA ALA A 128 -6.74 1.26 -9.04
C ALA A 128 -7.77 2.23 -9.68
N LEU A 129 -7.47 2.76 -10.87
CA LEU A 129 -8.36 3.72 -11.55
C LEU A 129 -9.69 3.09 -11.96
N ILE A 130 -9.67 1.87 -12.50
CA ILE A 130 -10.90 1.17 -12.91
C ILE A 130 -11.72 0.75 -11.68
N THR A 131 -11.04 0.29 -10.63
CA THR A 131 -11.69 0.00 -9.34
C THR A 131 -12.36 1.27 -8.81
N ASP A 132 -11.64 2.39 -8.76
CA ASP A 132 -12.19 3.67 -8.31
C ASP A 132 -13.39 4.13 -9.15
N ASN A 133 -13.33 4.00 -10.47
CA ASN A 133 -14.49 4.31 -11.33
C ASN A 133 -15.73 3.45 -11.01
N SER A 134 -15.55 2.30 -10.35
CA SER A 134 -16.63 1.39 -9.98
C SER A 134 -17.15 1.59 -8.55
N VAL A 135 -16.31 2.06 -7.62
CA VAL A 135 -16.65 2.17 -6.18
C VAL A 135 -16.54 3.59 -5.61
N ASN A 136 -15.92 4.51 -6.34
CA ASN A 136 -15.77 5.93 -6.03
C ASN A 136 -15.24 6.19 -4.61
N LEU A 137 -14.05 5.70 -4.34
CA LEU A 137 -13.40 5.79 -3.02
C LEU A 137 -12.23 6.78 -2.98
N LEU A 138 -11.68 7.18 -4.12
CA LEU A 138 -10.68 8.23 -4.19
C LEU A 138 -11.34 9.61 -4.16
N SER A 139 -10.71 10.53 -3.45
CA SER A 139 -11.00 11.96 -3.59
C SER A 139 -10.64 12.45 -5.00
N ARG A 140 -11.12 13.65 -5.34
CA ARG A 140 -10.80 14.29 -6.62
C ARG A 140 -9.30 14.45 -6.84
N ASP A 141 -8.57 14.83 -5.79
CA ASP A 141 -7.14 15.10 -5.87
C ASP A 141 -6.33 13.80 -5.98
N GLU A 142 -6.71 12.76 -5.24
CA GLU A 142 -6.10 11.42 -5.38
C GLU A 142 -6.32 10.85 -6.78
N LYS A 143 -7.53 11.00 -7.33
CA LYS A 143 -7.85 10.56 -8.70
C LYS A 143 -7.07 11.34 -9.75
N LYS A 144 -6.91 12.65 -9.56
CA LYS A 144 -6.09 13.50 -10.43
C LYS A 144 -4.63 13.03 -10.39
N ASN A 145 -4.06 12.87 -9.20
CA ASN A 145 -2.68 12.39 -9.01
C ASN A 145 -2.48 11.00 -9.65
N LEU A 146 -3.41 10.06 -9.47
CA LEU A 146 -3.37 8.75 -10.12
C LEU A 146 -3.35 8.86 -11.65
N THR A 147 -4.18 9.73 -12.21
CA THR A 147 -4.25 9.95 -13.67
C THR A 147 -2.96 10.54 -14.21
N GLU A 148 -2.33 11.47 -13.48
CA GLU A 148 -1.03 12.03 -13.83
C GLU A 148 0.08 10.98 -13.78
N LYS A 149 0.06 10.09 -12.77
CA LYS A 149 0.99 8.95 -12.68
C LYS A 149 0.87 8.03 -13.90
N ILE A 150 -0.35 7.61 -14.24
CA ILE A 150 -0.64 6.77 -15.41
C ILE A 150 -0.15 7.44 -16.69
N THR A 151 -0.57 8.69 -16.92
CA THR A 151 -0.21 9.45 -18.13
C THR A 151 1.29 9.56 -18.30
N CYS A 152 2.03 9.81 -17.21
CA CYS A 152 3.48 9.93 -17.28
C CYS A 152 4.15 8.60 -17.64
N LEU A 153 3.72 7.49 -17.01
CA LEU A 153 4.26 6.16 -17.31
C LEU A 153 3.97 5.74 -18.76
N GLU A 154 2.75 5.99 -19.26
CA GLU A 154 2.38 5.71 -20.65
C GLU A 154 3.23 6.54 -21.64
N ALA A 155 3.45 7.81 -21.35
CA ALA A 155 4.30 8.67 -22.17
C ALA A 155 5.76 8.18 -22.20
N PHE A 156 6.29 7.76 -21.06
CA PHE A 156 7.63 7.19 -20.98
C PHE A 156 7.78 5.92 -21.82
N GLN A 157 6.79 5.01 -21.79
CA GLN A 157 6.81 3.78 -22.58
C GLN A 157 6.82 4.02 -24.11
N LYS A 158 6.29 5.16 -24.56
CA LYS A 158 6.29 5.56 -25.97
C LYS A 158 7.59 6.25 -26.39
N THR A 159 8.49 6.56 -25.45
CA THR A 159 9.74 7.27 -25.74
C THR A 159 10.81 6.27 -26.25
N PRO A 160 11.40 6.50 -27.43
CA PRO A 160 12.48 5.65 -27.95
C PRO A 160 13.69 5.59 -27.02
N ALA A 161 14.36 4.44 -26.97
CA ALA A 161 15.59 4.29 -26.20
C ALA A 161 16.77 5.06 -26.84
N PRO A 162 17.69 5.64 -26.05
CA PRO A 162 17.70 5.66 -24.58
C PRO A 162 16.81 6.77 -24.01
N ALA A 163 15.87 6.41 -23.14
CA ALA A 163 14.99 7.35 -22.45
C ALA A 163 15.36 7.44 -20.97
N THR A 164 15.47 8.66 -20.42
CA THR A 164 15.64 8.86 -18.98
C THR A 164 14.26 9.00 -18.33
N PHE A 165 14.00 8.19 -17.29
CA PHE A 165 12.76 8.31 -16.52
C PHE A 165 12.73 9.65 -15.77
N ARG A 166 11.76 10.52 -16.07
CA ARG A 166 11.61 11.87 -15.50
C ARG A 166 10.27 12.09 -14.78
N CYS A 167 9.45 11.06 -14.68
CA CYS A 167 8.17 11.14 -14.02
C CYS A 167 8.36 11.43 -12.53
N ARG A 168 7.86 12.57 -12.07
CA ARG A 168 7.82 12.94 -10.64
C ARG A 168 6.65 12.25 -9.93
N ILE A 169 6.49 10.97 -10.18
CA ILE A 169 5.35 10.18 -9.69
C ILE A 169 5.43 9.81 -8.21
N LEU A 170 6.58 10.05 -7.57
CA LEU A 170 6.86 9.72 -6.18
C LEU A 170 7.23 10.95 -5.33
N GLN A 171 7.10 12.16 -5.91
CA GLN A 171 7.27 13.39 -5.15
C GLN A 171 5.89 13.79 -4.63
N SER A 172 5.55 13.36 -3.41
CA SER A 172 4.57 14.09 -2.62
C SER A 172 5.13 15.50 -2.42
N GLU A 173 4.40 16.53 -2.87
CA GLU A 173 4.78 17.91 -2.56
C GLU A 173 4.87 18.08 -1.03
N PRO A 174 5.86 18.85 -0.54
CA PRO A 174 6.04 19.11 0.89
C PRO A 174 4.85 19.84 1.53
#